data_AF-A0A0W7WF18-F1
#
_entry.id   AF-A0A0W7WF18-F1
#
_cell.length_a   1.000
_cell.length_b   1.000
_cell.length_c   1.000
_cell.angle_alpha   90.00
_cell.angle_beta   90.00
_cell.angle_gamma   90.00
#
_symmetry.space_group_name_H-M   'P 1'
#
loop_
_entity.id
_entity.type
_entity.pdbx_description
1 polymer ?
#
loop_
_entity_poly.entity_id
_entity_poly.type
_entity_poly.pdbx_seq_one_letter_code
_entity_poly.pdbx_strand_id
1 'polypeptide(L)'
;MLLIVPFAAIFLSALTGFAALRAGRPERALGLAGLLVALAGWALWQESAAAGLEVLVHTLFLWGAVVPGLVALAIGAALGWAGTRLAAA
;
A
#
# COMPACT_ATOMS: atom_id res chain seq x y z
N MET A 1 -11.28 -14.78 9.22
CA MET A 1 -10.19 -13.91 9.70
C MET A 1 -9.11 -13.64 8.65
N LEU A 2 -8.81 -14.58 7.72
CA LEU A 2 -7.76 -14.41 6.70
C LEU A 2 -7.94 -13.18 5.78
N LEU A 3 -9.17 -12.78 5.46
CA LEU A 3 -9.45 -11.64 4.57
C LEU A 3 -9.40 -10.27 5.26
N ILE A 4 -9.29 -10.20 6.58
CA ILE A 4 -9.31 -8.92 7.31
C ILE A 4 -8.02 -8.15 7.03
N VAL A 5 -6.88 -8.85 6.99
CA VAL A 5 -5.56 -8.27 6.75
C VAL A 5 -5.46 -7.55 5.40
N PRO A 6 -5.78 -8.19 4.25
CA PRO A 6 -5.71 -7.50 2.96
C PRO A 6 -6.68 -6.32 2.86
N PHE A 7 -7.88 -6.46 3.44
CA PHE A 7 -8.87 -5.38 3.45
C PHE A 7 -8.41 -4.17 4.27
N ALA A 8 -7.84 -4.42 5.46
CA ALA A 8 -7.28 -3.37 6.29
C ALA A 8 -6.09 -2.69 5.62
N ALA A 9 -5.21 -3.45 4.96
CA ALA A 9 -4.07 -2.90 4.22
C ALA A 9 -4.53 -1.94 3.11
N ILE A 10 -5.53 -2.33 2.32
CA ILE A 10 -6.12 -1.49 1.27
C ILE A 10 -6.73 -0.22 1.87
N PHE A 11 -7.62 -0.37 2.86
CA PHE A 11 -8.35 0.76 3.44
C PHE A 11 -7.41 1.77 4.10
N LEU A 12 -6.47 1.29 4.92
CA LEU A 12 -5.51 2.15 5.62
C LEU A 12 -4.55 2.83 4.64
N SER A 13 -4.14 2.15 3.57
CA SER A 13 -3.28 2.73 2.55
C SER A 13 -3.99 3.86 1.80
N ALA A 14 -5.24 3.63 1.35
CA ALA A 14 -6.05 4.67 0.71
C ALA A 14 -6.29 5.87 1.64
N LEU A 15 -6.68 5.61 2.88
CA LEU A 15 -6.95 6.66 3.86
C LEU A 15 -5.68 7.48 4.15
N THR A 16 -4.53 6.81 4.31
CA THR A 16 -3.25 7.46 4.57
C THR A 16 -2.82 8.32 3.39
N GLY A 17 -2.93 7.80 2.16
CA GLY A 17 -2.61 8.56 0.94
C GLY A 17 -3.46 9.81 0.82
N PHE A 18 -4.78 9.66 0.99
CA PHE A 18 -5.72 10.77 0.95
C PHE A 18 -5.42 11.82 2.00
N ALA A 19 -5.31 11.42 3.27
CA ALA A 19 -5.07 12.33 4.38
C ALA A 19 -3.72 13.04 4.27
N ALA A 20 -2.67 12.33 3.86
CA ALA A 20 -1.33 12.89 3.69
C ALA A 20 -1.29 14.01 2.65
N LEU A 21 -1.85 13.75 1.45
CA LEU A 21 -1.83 14.73 0.37
C LEU A 21 -2.79 15.88 0.62
N ARG A 22 -3.96 15.61 1.23
CA ARG A 22 -4.91 16.65 1.62
C ARG A 22 -4.33 17.60 2.69
N ALA A 23 -3.47 17.09 3.58
CA ALA A 23 -2.78 17.89 4.59
C ALA A 23 -1.48 18.54 4.07
N GLY A 24 -1.11 18.36 2.81
CA GLY A 24 0.14 18.87 2.25
C GLY A 24 1.40 18.23 2.84
N ARG A 25 1.30 16.99 3.33
CA ARG A 25 2.41 16.22 3.95
C ARG A 25 2.77 15.00 3.11
N PRO A 26 3.32 15.18 1.90
CA PRO A 26 3.63 14.08 1.00
C PRO A 26 4.63 13.08 1.60
N GLU A 27 5.49 13.51 2.54
CA GLU A 27 6.47 12.63 3.19
C GLU A 27 5.82 11.41 3.84
N ARG A 28 4.61 11.57 4.40
CA ARG A 28 3.88 10.46 5.05
C ARG A 28 3.42 9.41 4.05
N ALA A 29 2.93 9.84 2.89
CA ALA A 29 2.54 8.93 1.82
C ALA A 29 3.78 8.23 1.24
N LEU A 30 4.88 8.96 1.05
CA LEU A 30 6.14 8.41 0.56
C LEU A 30 6.77 7.41 1.54
N GLY A 31 6.70 7.67 2.84
CA GLY A 31 7.17 6.74 3.86
C GLY A 31 6.41 5.41 3.85
N LEU A 32 5.08 5.46 3.74
CA LEU A 32 4.26 4.26 3.61
C LEU A 32 4.51 3.53 2.28
N ALA A 33 4.65 4.26 1.18
CA ALA A 33 5.01 3.69 -0.11
C ALA A 33 6.37 2.96 -0.04
N GLY A 34 7.38 3.58 0.56
CA GLY A 34 8.69 2.99 0.75
C GLY A 34 8.65 1.72 1.60
N LEU A 35 7.87 1.72 2.68
CA LEU A 35 7.65 0.52 3.50
C LEU A 35 7.00 -0.61 2.68
N LEU A 36 5.94 -0.31 1.93
CA LEU A 36 5.26 -1.30 1.10
C LEU A 36 6.18 -1.86 0.00
N VAL A 37 7.00 -1.02 -0.63
CA VAL A 37 8.01 -1.47 -1.60
C VAL A 37 9.07 -2.34 -0.95
N ALA A 38 9.55 -2.00 0.25
CA ALA A 38 10.50 -2.83 0.98
C ALA A 38 9.89 -4.19 1.35
N LEU A 39 8.62 -4.23 1.77
CA LEU A 39 7.89 -5.47 2.04
C LEU A 39 7.68 -6.29 0.76
N ALA A 40 7.42 -5.64 -0.39
CA ALA A 40 7.33 -6.33 -1.68
C ALA A 40 8.66 -6.99 -2.04
N GLY A 41 9.77 -6.25 -1.94
CA GLY A 41 11.11 -6.77 -2.20
C GLY A 41 11.50 -7.92 -1.27
N TRP A 42 11.16 -7.79 0.02
CA TRP A 42 11.36 -8.87 1.00
C TRP A 42 10.53 -10.11 0.65
N ALA A 43 9.25 -9.96 0.30
CA ALA A 43 8.40 -11.09 -0.07
C ALA A 43 8.93 -11.80 -1.33
N LEU A 44 9.35 -11.05 -2.36
CA LEU A 44 9.96 -11.60 -3.58
C LEU A 44 11.27 -12.33 -3.28
N TRP A 45 12.11 -11.79 -2.39
CA TRP A 45 13.32 -12.46 -1.94
C TRP A 45 12.98 -13.81 -1.29
N GLN A 46 12.01 -13.83 -0.38
CA GLN A 46 11.59 -15.07 0.28
C GLN A 46 10.99 -16.08 -0.70
N GLU A 47 10.22 -15.65 -1.70
CA GLU A 47 9.73 -16.55 -2.77
C GLU A 47 10.88 -17.24 -3.51
N SER A 48 12.01 -16.55 -3.71
CA SER A 48 13.18 -17.13 -4.39
C SER A 48 14.03 -18.06 -3.52
N ALA A 49 13.92 -17.95 -2.18
CA ALA A 49 14.70 -18.72 -1.22
C ALA A 49 13.92 -19.87 -0.58
N ALA A 50 12.58 -19.81 -0.58
CA ALA A 50 11.70 -20.81 0.01
C ALA A 50 11.30 -21.91 -0.97
N ALA A 51 10.94 -23.08 -0.45
CA ALA A 51 10.42 -24.20 -1.22
C ALA A 51 9.08 -24.69 -0.66
N GLY A 52 8.16 -25.10 -1.55
CA GLY A 52 6.88 -25.68 -1.16
C GLY A 52 5.85 -24.64 -0.71
N LEU A 53 5.11 -24.94 0.37
CA LEU A 53 3.92 -24.19 0.78
C LEU A 53 4.22 -22.75 1.24
N GLU A 54 5.45 -22.47 1.68
CA GLU A 54 5.87 -21.15 2.15
C GLU A 54 5.86 -20.11 1.03
N VAL A 55 6.19 -20.51 -0.20
CA VAL A 55 6.11 -19.65 -1.39
C VAL A 55 4.68 -19.12 -1.55
N LEU A 56 3.68 -19.98 -1.40
CA LEU A 56 2.28 -19.60 -1.54
C LEU A 56 1.86 -18.53 -0.51
N VAL A 57 2.40 -18.59 0.70
CA VAL A 57 2.13 -17.58 1.75
C VAL A 57 2.72 -16.22 1.36
N HIS A 58 3.95 -16.20 0.87
CA HIS A 58 4.60 -14.96 0.41
C HIS A 58 3.91 -14.37 -0.82
N THR A 59 3.47 -15.22 -1.76
CA THR A 59 2.69 -14.81 -2.92
C THR A 59 1.33 -14.24 -2.53
N LEU A 60 0.61 -14.90 -1.61
CA LEU A 60 -0.65 -14.40 -1.09
C LEU A 60 -0.49 -13.07 -0.34
N PHE A 61 0.60 -12.89 0.41
CA PHE A 61 0.89 -11.63 1.08
C PHE A 61 1.17 -10.51 0.08
N LEU A 62 2.02 -10.77 -0.93
CA LEU A 62 2.39 -9.81 -1.96
C LEU A 62 1.17 -9.35 -2.76
N TRP A 63 0.42 -10.30 -3.31
CA TRP A 63 -0.73 -10.01 -4.17
C TRP A 63 -2.00 -9.65 -3.41
N GLY A 64 -2.16 -10.14 -2.18
CA GLY A 64 -3.34 -9.89 -1.37
C GLY A 64 -3.27 -8.57 -0.59
N ALA A 65 -2.09 -8.19 -0.08
CA ALA A 65 -1.95 -7.03 0.80
C ALA A 65 -1.06 -5.93 0.22
N VAL A 66 0.16 -6.27 -0.21
CA VAL A 66 1.17 -5.26 -0.56
C VAL A 66 0.83 -4.53 -1.87
N VAL A 67 0.59 -5.27 -2.95
CA VAL A 67 0.25 -4.69 -4.25
C VAL A 67 -1.07 -3.92 -4.20
N PRO A 68 -2.18 -4.47 -3.65
CA PRO A 68 -3.41 -3.71 -3.49
C PRO A 68 -3.25 -2.49 -2.57
N GLY A 69 -2.43 -2.59 -1.53
CA GLY A 69 -2.08 -1.47 -0.64
C GLY A 69 -1.39 -0.34 -1.39
N LEU A 70 -0.41 -0.63 -2.25
CA LEU A 70 0.27 0.37 -3.08
C LEU A 70 -0.70 1.06 -4.05
N VAL A 71 -1.56 0.29 -4.71
CA VAL A 71 -2.60 0.82 -5.61
C VAL A 71 -3.56 1.73 -4.84
N ALA A 72 -4.04 1.27 -3.68
CA ALA A 72 -4.95 2.02 -2.83
C ALA A 72 -4.31 3.32 -2.32
N LEU A 73 -3.03 3.29 -1.92
CA LEU A 73 -2.26 4.46 -1.51
C LEU A 73 -2.18 5.49 -2.64
N ALA A 74 -1.87 5.06 -3.86
CA ALA A 74 -1.78 5.93 -5.03
C ALA A 74 -3.14 6.57 -5.36
N ILE A 75 -4.23 5.79 -5.34
CA ILE A 75 -5.59 6.30 -5.54
C ILE A 75 -5.95 7.32 -4.46
N GLY A 76 -5.72 7.00 -3.19
CA GLY A 76 -5.97 7.90 -2.08
C GLY A 76 -5.20 9.22 -2.22
N ALA A 77 -3.91 9.14 -2.52
CA ALA A 77 -3.06 10.30 -2.75
C ALA A 77 -3.56 11.17 -3.92
N ALA A 78 -3.92 10.56 -5.04
CA ALA A 78 -4.46 11.26 -6.20
C ALA A 78 -5.76 12.01 -5.87
N LEU A 79 -6.67 11.37 -5.12
CA LEU A 79 -7.92 12.00 -4.66
C LEU A 79 -7.67 13.15 -3.68
N GLY A 80 -6.72 12.96 -2.74
CA GLY A 80 -6.35 14.02 -1.78
C GLY A 80 -5.76 15.24 -2.49
N TRP A 81 -4.93 15.01 -3.51
CA TRP A 81 -4.34 16.06 -4.33
C TRP A 81 -5.36 16.76 -5.25
N ALA A 82 -6.26 16.01 -5.88
CA ALA A 82 -7.32 16.60 -6.69
C ALA A 82 -8.25 17.49 -5.85
N GLY A 83 -8.58 17.03 -4.64
CA GLY A 83 -9.40 17.80 -3.69
C GLY A 83 -8.76 19.12 -3.25
N THR A 84 -7.43 19.17 -3.06
CA THR A 84 -6.74 20.43 -2.72
C THR A 84 -6.69 21.39 -3.89
N ARG A 85 -6.54 20.89 -5.12
CA ARG A 85 -6.57 21.71 -6.34
C ARG A 85 -7.94 22.35 -6.58
N LEU A 86 -9.02 21.59 -6.41
CA LEU A 86 -10.38 22.10 -6.59
C LEU A 86 -10.76 23.14 -5.52
N ALA A 87 -10.26 23.02 -4.30
CA ALA A 87 -10.51 24.00 -3.24
C ALA A 87 -9.74 25.32 -3.42
N ALA A 88 -8.73 25.34 -4.30
CA ALA A 88 -7.88 26.50 -4.55
C ALA A 88 -8.25 27.26 -5.84
N ALA A 89 -9.20 26.75 -6.63
CA ALA A 89 -9.71 27.34 -7.86
C ALA A 89 -11.03 28.08 -7.60
#